data_AF-A0A947A5G1-F1
#
_entry.id   AF-A0A947A5G1-F1
#
_cell.length_a   1.000
_cell.length_b   1.000
_cell.length_c   1.000
_cell.angle_alpha   90.00
_cell.angle_beta   90.00
_cell.angle_gamma   90.00
#
_symmetry.space_group_name_H-M   'P 1'
#
loop_
_entity.id
_entity.type
_entity.pdbx_description
1 polymer ?
#
loop_
_entity_poly.entity_id
_entity_poly.type
_entity_poly.pdbx_seq_one_letter_code
_entity_poly.pdbx_strand_id
1 'polypeptide(L)'
;MSNDPLYDEFQEAVAYINGYTDPLPADFLLKLYAYYKIANKNYDNPGSKTPLINAFKANALIQAQNLNREEAMKNYVALVEELKQK
;
A
#
# COMPACT_ATOMS: atom_id res chain seq x y z
N MET A 1 12.10 10.17 -18.93
CA MET A 1 11.13 9.18 -18.42
C MET A 1 11.95 7.99 -17.97
N SER A 2 11.97 7.71 -16.68
CA SER A 2 12.74 6.58 -16.16
C SER A 2 11.97 5.31 -16.53
N ASN A 3 12.54 4.45 -17.37
CA ASN A 3 11.96 3.16 -17.76
C ASN A 3 12.03 2.20 -16.56
N ASP A 4 11.11 2.33 -15.61
CA ASP A 4 10.94 1.38 -14.50
C ASP A 4 9.55 0.75 -14.63
N PRO A 5 9.41 -0.37 -15.39
CA PRO A 5 8.12 -1.00 -15.64
C PRO A 5 7.35 -1.33 -14.36
N LEU A 6 8.06 -1.71 -13.29
CA LEU A 6 7.43 -2.01 -12.01
C LEU A 6 6.84 -0.75 -11.36
N TYR A 7 7.49 0.40 -11.51
CA TYR A 7 6.95 1.66 -11.00
C TYR A 7 5.68 2.04 -11.75
N ASP A 8 5.63 1.84 -13.06
CA ASP A 8 4.44 2.12 -13.88
C ASP A 8 3.27 1.21 -13.45
N GLU A 9 3.50 -0.10 -13.32
CA GLU A 9 2.51 -1.05 -12.80
C GLU A 9 2.00 -0.67 -11.39
N PHE A 10 2.93 -0.24 -10.52
CA PHE A 10 2.56 0.25 -9.19
C PHE A 10 1.69 1.50 -9.24
N GLN A 11 1.99 2.48 -10.10
CA GLN A 11 1.16 3.68 -10.26
C GLN A 11 -0.23 3.34 -10.81
N GLU A 12 -0.32 2.42 -11.76
CA GLU A 12 -1.60 1.93 -12.29
C GLU A 12 -2.43 1.24 -11.20
N ALA A 13 -1.82 0.39 -10.38
CA ALA A 13 -2.47 -0.25 -9.25
C ALA A 13 -2.96 0.77 -8.21
N VAL A 14 -2.16 1.80 -7.92
CA VAL A 14 -2.55 2.90 -7.02
C VAL A 14 -3.74 3.68 -7.59
N ALA A 15 -3.72 3.99 -8.88
CA ALA A 15 -4.82 4.68 -9.55
C ALA A 15 -6.11 3.84 -9.50
N TYR A 16 -6.01 2.52 -9.72
CA TYR A 16 -7.13 1.59 -9.60
C TYR A 16 -7.75 1.62 -8.20
N ILE A 17 -6.94 1.48 -7.15
CA ILE A 17 -7.43 1.52 -5.76
C ILE A 17 -8.04 2.87 -5.40
N ASN A 18 -7.48 3.98 -5.86
CA ASN A 18 -8.05 5.31 -5.62
C ASN A 18 -9.41 5.52 -6.28
N GLY A 19 -9.70 4.79 -7.38
CA GLY A 19 -11.00 4.78 -8.05
C GLY A 19 -11.96 3.69 -7.55
N TYR A 20 -11.51 2.79 -6.68
CA TYR A 20 -12.30 1.67 -6.19
C TYR A 20 -13.33 2.15 -5.15
N THR A 21 -14.60 1.78 -5.34
CA THR A 21 -15.72 2.29 -4.53
C THR A 21 -16.36 1.25 -3.63
N ASP A 22 -16.17 -0.03 -3.93
CA ASP A 22 -16.72 -1.11 -3.11
C ASP A 22 -15.96 -1.22 -1.78
N PRO A 23 -16.64 -1.64 -0.70
CA PRO A 23 -16.03 -1.75 0.61
C PRO A 23 -14.96 -2.85 0.63
N LEU A 24 -13.76 -2.49 1.10
CA LEU A 24 -12.66 -3.43 1.29
C LEU A 24 -12.47 -3.77 2.77
N PRO A 25 -12.04 -5.00 3.09
CA PRO A 25 -11.66 -5.37 4.45
C PRO A 25 -10.56 -4.45 5.01
N ALA A 26 -10.63 -4.12 6.30
CA ALA A 26 -9.66 -3.22 6.92
C ALA A 26 -8.21 -3.74 6.85
N ASP A 27 -7.99 -5.06 6.99
CA ASP A 27 -6.67 -5.67 6.86
C ASP A 27 -6.06 -5.46 5.46
N PHE A 28 -6.89 -5.55 4.42
CA PHE A 28 -6.48 -5.30 3.04
C PHE A 28 -6.01 -3.85 2.86
N LEU A 29 -6.78 -2.89 3.38
CA LEU A 29 -6.44 -1.47 3.35
C LEU A 29 -5.15 -1.16 4.14
N LEU A 30 -4.94 -1.83 5.28
CA LEU A 30 -3.73 -1.64 6.09
C LEU A 30 -2.48 -2.18 5.40
N LYS A 31 -2.57 -3.31 4.70
CA LYS A 31 -1.47 -3.84 3.85
C LYS A 31 -1.13 -2.89 2.71
N LEU A 32 -2.13 -2.44 1.95
CA LEU A 32 -1.93 -1.46 0.88
C LEU A 32 -1.28 -0.17 1.40
N TYR A 33 -1.74 0.33 2.56
CA TYR A 33 -1.15 1.50 3.21
C TYR A 33 0.34 1.30 3.52
N ALA A 34 0.71 0.17 4.12
CA ALA A 34 2.10 -0.11 4.49
C ALA A 34 3.01 -0.21 3.25
N TYR A 35 2.58 -0.99 2.25
CA TYR A 35 3.31 -1.13 1.00
C TYR A 35 3.47 0.21 0.27
N TYR A 36 2.40 1.01 0.19
CA TYR A 36 2.45 2.33 -0.43
C TYR A 36 3.45 3.27 0.26
N LYS A 37 3.46 3.32 1.60
CA LYS A 37 4.40 4.16 2.36
C LYS A 37 5.85 3.76 2.11
N ILE A 38 6.16 2.46 2.13
CA ILE A 38 7.52 1.94 1.88
C ILE A 38 7.94 2.18 0.42
N ALA A 39 7.05 1.91 -0.55
CA ALA A 39 7.29 2.14 -1.98
C ALA A 39 7.62 3.61 -2.30
N ASN A 40 7.02 4.55 -1.56
CA ASN A 40 7.27 5.98 -1.68
C ASN A 40 8.38 6.51 -0.76
N LYS A 41 9.10 5.63 -0.03
CA LYS A 41 10.12 6.00 0.97
C LYS A 41 9.60 7.01 2.00
N ASN A 42 8.33 6.90 2.36
CA ASN A 42 7.68 7.79 3.31
C ASN A 42 7.64 7.15 4.70
N TYR A 43 8.55 7.60 5.56
CA TYR A 43 8.71 7.12 6.94
C TYR A 43 8.03 8.00 8.00
N ASP A 44 7.20 8.96 7.57
CA ASP A 44 6.47 9.81 8.50
C ASP A 44 5.48 9.00 9.34
N ASN A 45 5.26 9.45 10.57
CA ASN A 45 4.27 8.83 11.46
C ASN A 45 2.85 8.86 10.84
N PRO A 46 2.00 7.85 11.11
CA PRO A 46 0.61 7.86 10.65
C PRO A 46 -0.16 9.08 11.16
N GLY A 47 -0.78 9.83 10.24
CA GLY A 47 -1.55 11.05 10.56
C GLY A 47 -3.06 10.85 10.44
N SER A 48 -3.69 10.21 11.42
CA SER A 48 -5.16 10.19 11.61
C SER A 48 -5.58 10.98 12.85
N LYS A 49 -6.80 11.53 12.84
CA LYS A 49 -7.43 12.16 14.02
C LYS A 49 -7.81 11.15 15.11
N THR A 50 -7.84 9.85 14.78
CA THR A 50 -8.23 8.78 15.71
C THR A 50 -7.00 7.97 16.15
N PRO A 51 -6.63 7.99 17.44
CA PRO A 51 -5.45 7.27 17.94
C PRO A 51 -5.44 5.78 17.64
N LEU A 52 -6.60 5.11 17.73
CA LEU A 52 -6.74 3.69 17.43
C LEU A 52 -6.38 3.37 15.97
N ILE A 53 -6.78 4.22 15.02
CA ILE A 53 -6.44 4.05 13.59
C ILE A 53 -4.93 4.21 13.39
N ASN A 54 -4.28 5.14 14.11
CA ASN A 54 -2.83 5.29 14.05
C ASN A 54 -2.11 4.05 14.58
N ALA A 55 -2.61 3.42 15.66
CA ALA A 55 -2.04 2.18 16.17
C ALA A 55 -2.09 1.04 15.14
N PHE A 56 -3.21 0.87 14.43
CA PHE A 56 -3.31 -0.12 13.35
C PHE A 56 -2.35 0.18 12.19
N LYS A 57 -2.27 1.44 11.76
CA LYS A 57 -1.33 1.87 10.70
C LYS A 57 0.12 1.66 11.10
N ALA A 58 0.48 1.96 12.35
CA ALA A 58 1.82 1.72 12.88
C ALA A 58 2.15 0.23 12.92
N ASN A 59 1.21 -0.61 13.38
CA ASN A 59 1.38 -2.06 13.37
C ASN A 59 1.60 -2.60 11.95
N ALA A 60 0.82 -2.13 10.96
CA ALA A 60 0.98 -2.53 9.57
C ALA A 60 2.38 -2.16 9.02
N LEU A 61 2.90 -0.97 9.36
CA LEU A 61 4.27 -0.57 8.98
C LEU A 61 5.34 -1.44 9.67
N ILE A 62 5.16 -1.79 10.95
CA ILE A 62 6.05 -2.69 11.68
C ILE A 62 6.06 -4.08 11.06
N GLN A 63 4.89 -4.60 10.68
CA GLN A 63 4.77 -5.91 10.02
C GLN A 63 5.50 -5.94 8.65
N ALA A 64 5.53 -4.81 7.95
CA ALA A 64 6.18 -4.67 6.64
C ALA A 64 7.62 -4.13 6.71
N GLN A 65 8.20 -3.94 7.90
CA GLN A 65 9.43 -3.16 8.11
C GLN A 65 10.68 -3.67 7.35
N ASN A 66 10.72 -4.96 7.02
CA ASN A 66 11.87 -5.57 6.33
C ASN A 66 11.77 -5.48 4.80
N LEU A 67 10.65 -4.99 4.27
CA LEU A 67 10.48 -4.85 2.83
C LEU A 67 11.30 -3.68 2.31
N ASN A 68 12.01 -3.90 1.21
CA ASN A 68 12.59 -2.83 0.43
C ASN A 68 11.53 -2.19 -0.50
N ARG A 69 11.91 -1.10 -1.17
CA ARG A 69 11.02 -0.34 -2.06
C ARG A 69 10.44 -1.19 -3.18
N GLU A 70 11.26 -2.03 -3.81
CA GLU A 70 10.86 -2.88 -4.94
C GLU A 70 9.88 -3.96 -4.50
N GLU A 71 10.16 -4.62 -3.37
CA GLU A 71 9.28 -5.62 -2.77
C GLU A 71 7.93 -5.01 -2.38
N ALA A 72 7.93 -3.81 -1.82
CA ALA A 72 6.71 -3.10 -1.48
C ALA A 72 5.85 -2.79 -2.72
N MET A 73 6.46 -2.36 -3.83
CA MET A 73 5.75 -2.15 -5.09
C MET A 73 5.16 -3.47 -5.63
N LYS A 74 5.95 -4.54 -5.68
CA LYS A 74 5.50 -5.87 -6.14
C LYS A 74 4.34 -6.40 -5.30
N ASN A 75 4.44 -6.30 -3.97
CA ASN A 75 3.39 -6.76 -3.07
C ASN A 75 2.11 -5.92 -3.19
N TYR A 76 2.24 -4.60 -3.43
CA TYR A 76 1.09 -3.74 -3.69
C TYR A 76 0.38 -4.17 -4.98
N VAL A 77 1.12 -4.32 -6.08
CA VAL A 77 0.57 -4.76 -7.37
C VAL A 77 -0.10 -6.12 -7.25
N ALA A 78 0.56 -7.11 -6.64
CA ALA A 78 0.01 -8.45 -6.44
C ALA A 78 -1.31 -8.42 -5.67
N LEU A 79 -1.38 -7.64 -4.59
CA LEU A 79 -2.59 -7.53 -3.78
C LEU A 79 -3.76 -6.86 -4.53
N VAL A 80 -3.47 -5.90 -5.42
CA VAL A 80 -4.47 -5.27 -6.29
C VAL A 80 -4.94 -6.24 -7.39
N GLU A 81 -4.03 -7.04 -7.96
CA GLU A 81 -4.40 -8.07 -8.95
C GLU A 81 -5.29 -9.16 -8.33
N GLU A 82 -5.01 -9.59 -7.09
CA GLU A 82 -5.89 -10.50 -6.34
C GLU A 82 -7.31 -9.93 -6.16
N LEU A 83 -7.43 -8.61 -6.01
CA LEU A 83 -8.72 -7.93 -5.90
C LEU A 83 -9.47 -7.91 -7.24
N LYS A 84 -8.78 -7.69 -8.36
CA LYS A 84 -9.38 -7.69 -9.71
C LYS A 84 -9.91 -9.06 -10.16
N GLN A 85 -9.36 -10.14 -9.60
CA GLN A 85 -9.74 -11.51 -9.92
C GLN A 85 -10.99 -12.00 -9.15
N LYS A 86 -11.54 -11.18 -8.25
CA LYS A 86 -12.76 -11.46 -7.48
C LYS A 86 -13.96 -10.78 -8.12
#